data_AF-W2NJR1-F1
#
_entry.id   AF-W2NJR1-F1
#
_cell.length_a   1.000
_cell.length_b   1.000
_cell.length_c   1.000
_cell.angle_alpha   90.00
_cell.angle_beta   90.00
_cell.angle_gamma   90.00
#
_symmetry.space_group_name_H-M   'P 1'
#
loop_
_entity.id
_entity.type
_entity.pdbx_description
1 polymer ?
#
loop_
_entity_poly.entity_id
_entity_poly.type
_entity_poly.pdbx_seq_one_letter_code
_entity_poly.pdbx_strand_id
1 'polypeptide(L)'
;MVATRKVLIVIGVLVVIGVAVGIIVAVTGGDDDSDANTSSGETTSSGSGSSTGTSSKKSGNVSESDLLTNTTASGSGSGNKEPDSDPEEAKAALTMLAIGDWGATTDKPGSCCNKYRKVANDSLEMKIDYWAQINVAEILAQAAGDIKPSRIIGHGDNIYWNGAGPDDIDYRMETTFESVYDQPELEGIPWINVVGNHDLGGSEYICGDKDYNFRECESTEEMLKYLNLKFSLQQEYKSANSDRWKLSDHYYVESVEENGVSVDIFNIDTNFADSHGVMQICCQCYGYVKKKKLSEAEAKKLGNTCNDRTPGDELCAGGSTDMYNACADTIKKWWDDSLEQVKKDLEASTATWKIINSHYSPHFHMSEDKMKEWFMITKEYGAHAWFNGHTHGFNHDISNWGTHFYENGGGGGIQSETSGLPPEVAEKYVEHAWIAAGNPYGFFMLHFSEDWLKTEFVTFDDSWTFSVKKDEIVKGGYQKGHCWHVPVTIGAGKECKSSNSAV
;
A
#
# COMPACT_ATOMS: atom_id res chain seq x y z
N MET A 1 -20.01 30.52 43.64
CA MET A 1 -19.24 29.45 44.32
C MET A 1 -20.12 28.20 44.31
N VAL A 2 -19.83 27.08 43.66
CA VAL A 2 -18.65 26.57 42.95
C VAL A 2 -19.17 25.69 41.82
N ALA A 3 -18.62 25.84 40.62
CA ALA A 3 -18.90 25.02 39.45
C ALA A 3 -18.26 23.63 39.60
N THR A 4 -19.02 22.58 39.33
CA THR A 4 -18.51 21.19 39.35
C THR A 4 -17.93 20.85 37.99
N ARG A 5 -16.59 20.86 37.89
CA ARG A 5 -15.83 20.39 36.72
C ARG A 5 -16.09 18.89 36.51
N LYS A 6 -16.61 18.53 35.33
CA LYS A 6 -16.51 17.17 34.81
C LYS A 6 -15.07 16.95 34.35
N VAL A 7 -14.37 16.03 35.01
CA VAL A 7 -13.06 15.55 34.58
C VAL A 7 -13.31 14.44 33.55
N LEU A 8 -13.08 14.74 32.28
CA LEU A 8 -12.88 13.74 31.24
C LEU A 8 -11.47 13.17 31.44
N ILE A 9 -11.40 11.90 31.83
CA ILE A 9 -10.15 11.14 31.83
C ILE A 9 -9.93 10.68 30.40
N VAL A 10 -9.16 11.45 29.64
CA VAL A 10 -8.60 11.04 28.34
C VAL A 10 -7.42 10.12 28.66
N ILE A 11 -7.59 8.81 28.54
CA ILE A 11 -6.47 7.87 28.49
C ILE A 11 -6.03 7.81 27.03
N GLY A 12 -5.20 8.78 26.63
CA GLY A 12 -4.44 8.69 25.38
C GLY A 12 -3.27 7.74 25.59
N VAL A 13 -3.37 6.51 25.09
CA VAL A 13 -2.21 5.62 24.95
C VAL A 13 -1.50 6.03 23.66
N LEU A 14 -0.56 6.95 23.80
CA LEU A 14 0.44 7.25 22.78
C LEU A 14 1.36 6.04 22.62
N VAL A 15 1.08 5.18 21.64
CA VAL A 15 2.11 4.29 21.09
C VAL A 15 2.90 5.12 20.09
N VAL A 16 3.90 5.82 20.60
CA VAL A 16 4.95 6.43 19.78
C VAL A 16 5.83 5.29 19.27
N ILE A 17 5.57 4.80 18.06
CA ILE A 17 6.66 4.26 17.24
C ILE A 17 7.30 5.48 16.58
N GLY A 18 8.20 6.11 17.32
CA GLY A 18 9.06 7.14 16.77
C GLY A 18 10.10 6.45 15.90
N VAL A 19 9.83 6.34 14.60
CA VAL A 19 10.90 6.19 13.61
C VAL A 19 11.38 7.59 13.26
N ALA A 20 12.32 8.08 14.08
CA ALA A 20 13.16 9.19 13.64
C ALA A 20 14.11 8.63 12.59
N VAL A 21 13.83 8.87 11.31
CA VAL A 21 14.77 8.61 10.22
C VAL A 21 15.91 9.63 10.35
N GLY A 22 16.93 9.27 11.11
CA GLY A 22 18.19 10.00 11.16
C GLY A 22 19.05 9.63 9.96
N ILE A 23 18.86 10.30 8.82
CA ILE A 23 19.79 10.19 7.69
C ILE A 23 21.10 10.90 8.08
N ILE A 24 22.13 10.12 8.42
CA ILE A 24 23.51 10.63 8.47
C ILE A 24 24.05 10.58 7.04
N VAL A 25 24.02 11.73 6.35
CA VAL A 25 24.80 11.94 5.12
C VAL A 25 26.26 12.13 5.52
N ALA A 26 27.10 11.11 5.31
CA ALA A 26 28.54 11.26 5.39
C ALA A 26 29.06 11.93 4.11
N VAL A 27 29.10 13.27 4.09
CA VAL A 27 29.87 14.03 3.11
C VAL A 27 31.33 14.04 3.58
N THR A 28 32.18 13.22 2.96
CA THR A 28 33.64 13.43 3.05
C THR A 28 34.02 14.53 2.06
N GLY A 29 33.93 15.77 2.52
CA GLY A 29 34.62 16.90 1.91
C GLY A 29 36.09 16.87 2.33
N GLY A 30 36.99 16.81 1.37
CA GLY A 30 38.37 17.21 1.52
C GLY A 30 38.57 18.44 0.65
N ASP A 31 38.57 19.62 1.28
CA ASP A 31 39.06 20.85 0.67
C ASP A 31 40.58 20.73 0.45
N ASP A 32 41.07 21.29 -0.65
CA ASP A 32 42.00 22.41 -0.55
C ASP A 32 42.13 23.14 -1.89
N ASP A 33 41.93 24.45 -1.79
CA ASP A 33 41.96 25.49 -2.81
C ASP A 33 43.24 25.55 -3.64
N SER A 34 43.11 26.00 -4.90
CA SER A 34 43.75 27.26 -5.33
C SER A 34 43.41 27.62 -6.79
N ASP A 35 42.73 28.76 -6.91
CA ASP A 35 42.96 29.85 -7.87
C ASP A 35 43.43 29.51 -9.31
N ALA A 36 42.58 29.83 -10.29
CA ALA A 36 42.70 31.08 -11.05
C ALA A 36 42.04 30.97 -12.45
N ASN A 37 41.20 31.95 -12.72
CA ASN A 37 40.64 32.31 -14.02
C ASN A 37 41.68 32.33 -15.16
N THR A 38 41.28 31.85 -16.35
CA THR A 38 41.44 32.62 -17.60
C THR A 38 40.65 31.97 -18.74
N SER A 39 39.71 32.74 -19.29
CA SER A 39 39.11 32.46 -20.60
C SER A 39 40.09 32.76 -21.72
N SER A 40 40.06 31.99 -22.81
CA SER A 40 40.01 32.53 -24.18
C SER A 40 40.06 31.40 -25.20
N GLY A 41 39.26 31.51 -26.27
CA GLY A 41 39.43 30.71 -27.47
C GLY A 41 38.15 30.40 -28.23
N GLU A 42 37.42 31.43 -28.69
CA GLU A 42 36.52 31.26 -29.82
C GLU A 42 37.31 30.84 -31.07
N THR A 43 36.79 29.89 -31.84
CA THR A 43 36.61 30.13 -33.28
C THR A 43 35.59 29.19 -33.90
N THR A 44 34.75 29.82 -34.69
CA THR A 44 33.59 29.38 -35.46
C THR A 44 33.92 28.37 -36.56
N SER A 45 33.00 27.44 -36.84
CA SER A 45 32.49 27.29 -38.22
C SER A 45 31.15 26.55 -38.25
N SER A 46 30.30 27.09 -39.11
CA SER A 46 28.88 26.80 -39.35
C SER A 46 28.63 25.48 -40.08
N GLY A 47 27.58 24.76 -39.65
CA GLY A 47 26.97 23.67 -40.39
C GLY A 47 25.49 23.54 -40.03
N SER A 48 24.60 24.00 -40.92
CA SER A 48 23.15 23.80 -40.82
C SER A 48 22.81 22.32 -40.97
N GLY A 49 22.11 21.76 -40.00
CA GLY A 49 21.51 20.43 -40.06
C GLY A 49 20.26 20.39 -39.21
N SER A 50 19.10 20.48 -39.88
CA SER A 50 17.80 20.21 -39.27
C SER A 50 17.75 18.74 -38.88
N SER A 51 17.60 18.45 -37.59
CA SER A 51 17.14 17.15 -37.11
C SER A 51 16.26 17.36 -35.88
N THR A 52 15.07 16.78 -35.98
CA THR A 52 14.03 16.67 -34.96
C THR A 52 14.60 16.16 -33.64
N GLY A 53 14.62 17.03 -32.63
CA GLY A 53 14.97 16.66 -31.28
C GLY A 53 13.86 15.84 -30.65
N THR A 54 14.05 14.53 -30.56
CA THR A 54 13.42 13.72 -29.53
C THR A 54 14.14 14.07 -28.22
N SER A 55 13.58 15.01 -27.46
CA SER A 55 14.06 15.32 -26.11
C SER A 55 13.68 14.16 -25.20
N SER A 56 14.58 13.22 -25.02
CA SER A 56 14.61 12.38 -23.82
C SER A 56 14.82 13.29 -22.61
N LYS A 57 13.72 13.68 -21.95
CA LYS A 57 13.79 14.37 -20.65
C LYS A 57 14.40 13.40 -19.65
N LYS A 58 15.65 13.65 -19.25
CA LYS A 58 16.18 13.14 -17.99
C LYS A 58 15.23 13.59 -16.87
N SER A 59 14.81 12.64 -16.04
CA SER A 59 14.19 12.87 -14.73
C SER A 59 15.01 13.90 -13.96
N GLY A 60 14.54 15.15 -13.90
CA GLY A 60 15.07 16.16 -12.99
C GLY A 60 14.47 15.91 -11.60
N ASN A 61 15.28 16.04 -10.55
CA ASN A 61 14.78 15.96 -9.17
C ASN A 61 13.60 16.94 -9.01
N VAL A 62 12.46 16.41 -8.58
CA VAL A 62 11.26 17.21 -8.30
C VAL A 62 11.55 18.16 -7.15
N SER A 63 11.39 19.45 -7.40
CA SER A 63 11.55 20.48 -6.37
C SER A 63 10.26 20.68 -5.58
N GLU A 64 10.38 21.21 -4.36
CA GLU A 64 9.20 21.60 -3.57
C GLU A 64 8.32 22.63 -4.31
N SER A 65 8.95 23.56 -5.04
CA SER A 65 8.22 24.55 -5.84
C SER A 65 7.37 23.92 -6.95
N ASP A 66 7.79 22.80 -7.53
CA ASP A 66 7.01 22.12 -8.57
C ASP A 66 5.67 21.61 -8.02
N LEU A 67 5.65 21.17 -6.77
CA LEU A 67 4.44 20.70 -6.09
C LEU A 67 3.59 21.83 -5.49
N LEU A 68 4.20 22.90 -4.97
CA LEU A 68 3.47 24.00 -4.33
C LEU A 68 2.97 25.08 -5.29
N THR A 69 3.49 25.15 -6.52
CA THR A 69 2.99 26.11 -7.52
C THR A 69 1.76 25.57 -8.25
N ASN A 70 0.77 26.44 -8.49
CA ASN A 70 -0.47 26.11 -9.20
C ASN A 70 -0.28 25.91 -10.72
N THR A 71 0.92 25.57 -11.20
CA THR A 71 1.15 25.27 -12.61
C THR A 71 0.70 23.86 -12.94
N THR A 72 -0.61 23.61 -12.93
CA THR A 72 -1.16 22.56 -13.78
C THR A 72 -1.18 23.09 -15.21
N ALA A 73 -0.55 22.37 -16.13
CA ALA A 73 -0.67 22.60 -17.56
C ALA A 73 -2.04 22.11 -18.06
N SER A 74 -3.11 22.72 -17.55
CA SER A 74 -4.45 22.78 -18.15
C SER A 74 -5.36 23.62 -17.25
N GLY A 75 -5.81 24.77 -17.77
CA GLY A 75 -6.96 25.50 -17.22
C GLY A 75 -6.66 26.53 -16.13
N SER A 76 -6.63 27.80 -16.52
CA SER A 76 -6.67 28.94 -15.61
C SER A 76 -8.00 29.01 -14.86
N GLY A 77 -7.96 29.19 -13.54
CA GLY A 77 -9.09 29.74 -12.78
C GLY A 77 -9.17 29.25 -11.36
N SER A 78 -9.25 30.19 -10.41
CA SER A 78 -9.78 30.02 -9.05
C SER A 78 -11.29 29.69 -9.07
N GLY A 79 -11.75 28.84 -9.99
CA GLY A 79 -13.10 28.30 -10.05
C GLY A 79 -13.23 27.10 -9.12
N ASN A 80 -14.44 26.83 -8.62
CA ASN A 80 -14.72 25.59 -7.90
C ASN A 80 -14.24 24.40 -8.72
N LYS A 81 -13.27 23.63 -8.18
CA LYS A 81 -12.79 22.37 -8.77
C LYS A 81 -13.75 21.21 -8.51
N GLU A 82 -15.03 21.50 -8.32
CA GLU A 82 -16.03 20.54 -7.89
C GLU A 82 -17.18 20.54 -8.91
N PRO A 83 -17.77 19.37 -9.24
CA PRO A 83 -18.95 19.29 -10.07
C PRO A 83 -20.13 20.09 -9.50
N ASP A 84 -21.00 20.59 -10.39
CA ASP A 84 -22.24 21.27 -10.01
C ASP A 84 -23.32 20.30 -9.49
N SER A 85 -23.20 19.00 -9.78
CA SER A 85 -24.12 17.97 -9.33
C SER A 85 -24.05 17.74 -7.82
N ASP A 86 -25.17 17.37 -7.21
CA ASP A 86 -25.20 17.01 -5.78
C ASP A 86 -24.59 15.60 -5.60
N PRO A 87 -23.44 15.47 -4.89
CA PRO A 87 -22.83 14.18 -4.65
C PRO A 87 -23.74 13.19 -3.92
N GLU A 88 -24.65 13.67 -3.08
CA GLU A 88 -25.54 12.80 -2.30
C GLU A 88 -26.64 12.15 -3.15
N GLU A 89 -26.94 12.74 -4.31
CA GLU A 89 -27.92 12.22 -5.26
C GLU A 89 -27.25 11.49 -6.44
N ALA A 90 -25.92 11.42 -6.45
CA ALA A 90 -25.15 10.76 -7.49
C ALA A 90 -25.43 9.25 -7.50
N LYS A 91 -25.75 8.72 -8.68
CA LYS A 91 -26.04 7.29 -8.86
C LYS A 91 -24.79 6.58 -9.35
N ALA A 92 -24.42 5.51 -8.66
CA ALA A 92 -23.34 4.64 -9.09
C ALA A 92 -23.67 4.01 -10.45
N ALA A 93 -22.77 4.18 -11.41
CA ALA A 93 -22.76 3.48 -12.69
C ALA A 93 -22.11 2.10 -12.55
N LEU A 94 -21.09 1.98 -11.71
CA LEU A 94 -20.47 0.73 -11.26
C LEU A 94 -19.88 0.87 -9.86
N THR A 95 -19.64 -0.26 -9.21
CA THR A 95 -19.10 -0.33 -7.85
C THR A 95 -17.90 -1.27 -7.78
N MET A 96 -17.06 -1.09 -6.77
CA MET A 96 -15.93 -1.97 -6.46
C MET A 96 -15.76 -2.08 -4.94
N LEU A 97 -15.02 -3.09 -4.49
CA LEU A 97 -14.50 -3.21 -3.13
C LEU A 97 -12.98 -3.06 -3.16
N ALA A 98 -12.37 -2.60 -2.07
CA ALA A 98 -10.92 -2.45 -1.97
C ALA A 98 -10.42 -2.93 -0.61
N ILE A 99 -9.40 -3.79 -0.56
CA ILE A 99 -8.89 -4.45 0.65
C ILE A 99 -7.37 -4.70 0.56
N GLY A 100 -6.61 -4.45 1.63
CA GLY A 100 -5.17 -4.73 1.74
C GLY A 100 -4.83 -5.67 2.88
N ASP A 101 -3.67 -6.31 2.82
CA ASP A 101 -3.02 -6.98 3.96
C ASP A 101 -3.92 -8.06 4.60
N TRP A 102 -4.62 -8.79 3.74
CA TRP A 102 -5.64 -9.76 4.10
C TRP A 102 -5.11 -11.20 4.21
N GLY A 103 -3.93 -11.49 3.65
CA GLY A 103 -3.42 -12.84 3.43
C GLY A 103 -2.92 -13.63 4.63
N ALA A 104 -3.78 -14.03 5.58
CA ALA A 104 -3.37 -14.65 6.86
C ALA A 104 -2.49 -15.91 6.72
N THR A 105 -1.78 -16.24 7.81
CA THR A 105 -0.99 -17.47 7.88
C THR A 105 -1.83 -18.74 7.90
N THR A 106 -1.20 -19.86 7.61
CA THR A 106 -1.88 -21.16 7.59
C THR A 106 -1.80 -21.92 8.92
N ASP A 107 -0.85 -21.57 9.80
CA ASP A 107 -0.64 -22.22 11.10
C ASP A 107 -1.53 -21.65 12.21
N LYS A 108 -2.06 -20.44 12.02
CA LYS A 108 -2.85 -19.71 13.01
C LYS A 108 -4.01 -19.02 12.30
N PRO A 109 -5.15 -18.90 12.97
CA PRO A 109 -6.24 -18.14 12.43
C PRO A 109 -5.97 -16.63 12.54
N GLY A 110 -6.28 -15.89 11.47
CA GLY A 110 -6.21 -14.43 11.42
C GLY A 110 -4.82 -13.84 11.68
N SER A 111 -4.78 -12.73 12.42
CA SER A 111 -3.58 -11.92 12.60
C SER A 111 -2.57 -12.55 13.56
N CYS A 112 -1.65 -13.31 13.03
CA CYS A 112 -0.53 -13.80 13.81
C CYS A 112 0.31 -12.61 14.35
N CYS A 113 0.49 -12.53 15.67
CA CYS A 113 1.84 -12.44 16.25
C CYS A 113 2.39 -11.19 16.99
N ASN A 114 1.64 -10.15 17.41
CA ASN A 114 2.26 -9.22 18.39
C ASN A 114 1.39 -8.65 19.52
N LYS A 115 0.12 -8.31 19.30
CA LYS A 115 -0.69 -7.68 20.36
C LYS A 115 -1.41 -8.68 21.24
N TYR A 116 -1.75 -9.91 20.79
CA TYR A 116 -2.17 -11.00 21.72
C TYR A 116 -1.20 -11.21 22.88
N ARG A 117 0.08 -11.01 22.62
CA ARG A 117 1.15 -11.16 23.61
C ARG A 117 1.22 -9.97 24.58
N LYS A 118 0.49 -8.89 24.31
CA LYS A 118 0.47 -7.62 25.06
C LYS A 118 -0.92 -7.26 25.60
N VAL A 119 -2.01 -7.86 25.08
CA VAL A 119 -3.37 -7.72 25.59
C VAL A 119 -3.69 -8.86 26.53
N ALA A 120 -4.67 -8.66 27.42
CA ALA A 120 -5.11 -9.72 28.31
C ALA A 120 -5.65 -10.91 27.51
N ASN A 121 -5.32 -12.13 27.93
CA ASN A 121 -5.97 -13.33 27.41
C ASN A 121 -7.50 -13.16 27.48
N ASP A 122 -8.20 -13.64 26.45
CA ASP A 122 -9.66 -13.57 26.29
C ASP A 122 -10.25 -12.15 26.19
N SER A 123 -9.43 -11.11 25.98
CA SER A 123 -9.91 -9.76 25.69
C SER A 123 -10.73 -9.72 24.40
N LEU A 124 -11.59 -8.70 24.27
CA LEU A 124 -12.35 -8.48 23.03
C LEU A 124 -11.42 -8.25 21.84
N GLU A 125 -10.37 -7.46 22.02
CA GLU A 125 -9.34 -7.19 21.02
C GLU A 125 -8.69 -8.47 20.51
N MET A 126 -8.27 -9.37 21.42
CA MET A 126 -7.78 -10.68 21.04
C MET A 126 -8.81 -11.48 20.23
N LYS A 127 -10.09 -11.45 20.61
CA LYS A 127 -11.12 -12.23 19.93
C LYS A 127 -11.42 -11.71 18.52
N ILE A 128 -11.37 -10.39 18.33
CA ILE A 128 -11.56 -9.74 17.02
C ILE A 128 -10.41 -10.15 16.09
N ASP A 129 -9.19 -9.95 16.55
CA ASP A 129 -7.96 -10.24 15.81
C ASP A 129 -7.87 -11.74 15.39
N TYR A 130 -8.28 -12.67 16.26
CA TYR A 130 -7.97 -14.12 16.13
C TYR A 130 -8.62 -14.80 14.93
N TRP A 131 -9.72 -14.24 14.41
CA TRP A 131 -10.36 -14.73 13.19
C TRP A 131 -10.59 -13.57 12.22
N ALA A 132 -9.76 -12.53 12.28
CA ALA A 132 -9.96 -11.28 11.56
C ALA A 132 -10.23 -11.50 10.07
N GLN A 133 -9.36 -12.20 9.35
CA GLN A 133 -9.53 -12.44 7.91
C GLN A 133 -10.89 -13.07 7.57
N ILE A 134 -11.30 -14.15 8.26
CA ILE A 134 -12.56 -14.84 7.94
C ILE A 134 -13.79 -14.00 8.34
N ASN A 135 -13.67 -13.15 9.37
CA ASN A 135 -14.73 -12.25 9.77
C ASN A 135 -14.84 -11.09 8.78
N VAL A 136 -13.71 -10.55 8.31
CA VAL A 136 -13.68 -9.54 7.24
C VAL A 136 -14.25 -10.12 5.94
N ALA A 137 -13.94 -11.36 5.58
CA ALA A 137 -14.51 -12.03 4.42
C ALA A 137 -16.05 -12.10 4.47
N GLU A 138 -16.63 -12.31 5.66
CA GLU A 138 -18.07 -12.31 5.85
C GLU A 138 -18.70 -10.94 5.57
N ILE A 139 -18.17 -9.86 6.15
CA ILE A 139 -18.68 -8.51 5.87
C ILE A 139 -18.38 -8.03 4.44
N LEU A 140 -17.29 -8.50 3.84
CA LEU A 140 -16.96 -8.27 2.43
C LEU A 140 -18.00 -8.93 1.51
N ALA A 141 -18.41 -10.16 1.80
CA ALA A 141 -19.46 -10.86 1.08
C ALA A 141 -20.82 -10.19 1.22
N GLN A 142 -21.20 -9.75 2.43
CA GLN A 142 -22.44 -8.99 2.63
C GLN A 142 -22.44 -7.67 1.83
N ALA A 143 -21.33 -6.92 1.87
CA ALA A 143 -21.16 -5.72 1.07
C ALA A 143 -21.24 -6.01 -0.43
N ALA A 144 -20.60 -7.08 -0.90
CA ALA A 144 -20.71 -7.51 -2.30
C ALA A 144 -22.15 -7.88 -2.68
N GLY A 145 -22.88 -8.51 -1.76
CA GLY A 145 -24.31 -8.78 -1.86
C GLY A 145 -25.13 -7.52 -2.13
N ASP A 146 -24.81 -6.43 -1.44
CA ASP A 146 -25.55 -5.16 -1.49
C ASP A 146 -25.18 -4.29 -2.69
N ILE A 147 -23.88 -4.15 -3.00
CA ILE A 147 -23.41 -3.19 -3.99
C ILE A 147 -23.07 -3.81 -5.35
N LYS A 148 -23.00 -5.15 -5.44
CA LYS A 148 -22.67 -5.91 -6.66
C LYS A 148 -21.40 -5.42 -7.36
N PRO A 149 -20.24 -5.50 -6.70
CA PRO A 149 -19.00 -4.92 -7.20
C PRO A 149 -18.54 -5.63 -8.47
N SER A 150 -18.08 -4.82 -9.42
CA SER A 150 -17.45 -5.30 -10.65
C SER A 150 -16.07 -5.89 -10.39
N ARG A 151 -15.35 -5.40 -9.38
CA ARG A 151 -13.99 -5.80 -8.98
C ARG A 151 -13.77 -5.73 -7.48
N ILE A 152 -12.79 -6.49 -7.02
CA ILE A 152 -12.17 -6.33 -5.69
C ILE A 152 -10.71 -5.92 -5.92
N ILE A 153 -10.29 -4.79 -5.37
CA ILE A 153 -8.93 -4.26 -5.51
C ILE A 153 -8.11 -4.73 -4.31
N GLY A 154 -7.08 -5.52 -4.56
CA GLY A 154 -6.14 -6.04 -3.56
C GLY A 154 -4.88 -5.19 -3.48
N HIS A 155 -4.56 -4.66 -2.30
CA HIS A 155 -3.41 -3.77 -2.08
C HIS A 155 -2.11 -4.51 -1.68
N GLY A 156 -1.99 -5.79 -2.00
CA GLY A 156 -0.80 -6.60 -1.68
C GLY A 156 -0.78 -7.15 -0.26
N ASP A 157 0.32 -7.83 0.05
CA ASP A 157 0.46 -8.74 1.19
C ASP A 157 -0.64 -9.82 1.18
N ASN A 158 -0.71 -10.46 0.02
CA ASN A 158 -1.66 -11.50 -0.31
C ASN A 158 -1.38 -12.81 0.45
N ILE A 159 -0.11 -13.04 0.80
CA ILE A 159 0.37 -14.30 1.36
C ILE A 159 1.42 -14.05 2.48
N TYR A 160 0.96 -13.81 3.72
CA TYR A 160 1.85 -13.65 4.89
C TYR A 160 2.50 -14.99 5.32
N TRP A 161 3.73 -15.02 5.82
CA TRP A 161 4.64 -13.88 6.04
C TRP A 161 5.67 -13.70 4.93
N ASN A 162 5.81 -14.70 4.05
CA ASN A 162 6.96 -14.86 3.19
C ASN A 162 6.59 -15.29 1.77
N GLY A 163 5.34 -15.08 1.38
CA GLY A 163 4.82 -15.53 0.09
C GLY A 163 4.69 -17.05 0.07
N ALA A 164 4.56 -17.59 -1.14
CA ALA A 164 4.56 -19.02 -1.40
C ALA A 164 5.90 -19.49 -1.96
N GLY A 165 6.12 -20.79 -1.90
CA GLY A 165 7.13 -21.49 -2.68
C GLY A 165 6.49 -22.41 -3.73
N PRO A 166 7.30 -22.98 -4.64
CA PRO A 166 6.84 -23.82 -5.73
C PRO A 166 6.09 -25.08 -5.28
N ASP A 167 6.37 -25.61 -4.08
CA ASP A 167 5.74 -26.83 -3.57
C ASP A 167 4.44 -26.55 -2.80
N ASP A 168 4.06 -25.30 -2.55
CA ASP A 168 2.90 -24.97 -1.73
C ASP A 168 1.98 -23.86 -2.24
N ILE A 169 2.24 -23.23 -3.40
CA ILE A 169 1.37 -22.19 -3.95
C ILE A 169 -0.12 -22.60 -3.99
N ASP A 170 -0.44 -23.80 -4.46
CA ASP A 170 -1.84 -24.27 -4.52
C ASP A 170 -2.46 -24.37 -3.13
N TYR A 171 -1.71 -24.88 -2.16
CA TYR A 171 -2.16 -24.97 -0.77
C TYR A 171 -2.37 -23.58 -0.17
N ARG A 172 -1.43 -22.65 -0.39
CA ARG A 172 -1.53 -21.28 0.10
C ARG A 172 -2.74 -20.55 -0.49
N MET A 173 -2.95 -20.64 -1.79
CA MET A 173 -4.10 -20.03 -2.46
C MET A 173 -5.41 -20.66 -1.99
N GLU A 174 -5.46 -21.99 -1.82
CA GLU A 174 -6.66 -22.66 -1.28
C GLU A 174 -7.01 -22.18 0.13
N THR A 175 -6.03 -22.19 1.05
CA THR A 175 -6.30 -21.94 2.48
C THR A 175 -6.42 -20.46 2.85
N THR A 176 -5.73 -19.58 2.12
CA THR A 176 -5.67 -18.15 2.44
C THR A 176 -6.62 -17.34 1.55
N PHE A 177 -6.96 -17.82 0.35
CA PHE A 177 -7.82 -17.10 -0.58
C PHE A 177 -9.12 -17.86 -0.87
N GLU A 178 -9.08 -19.03 -1.49
CA GLU A 178 -10.28 -19.67 -2.03
C GLU A 178 -11.27 -20.07 -0.95
N SER A 179 -10.83 -20.80 0.07
CA SER A 179 -11.69 -21.26 1.17
C SER A 179 -12.09 -20.16 2.17
N VAL A 180 -11.47 -18.98 2.07
CA VAL A 180 -11.80 -17.82 2.91
C VAL A 180 -12.87 -16.96 2.24
N TYR A 181 -12.73 -16.74 0.94
CA TYR A 181 -13.60 -15.91 0.12
C TYR A 181 -14.49 -16.79 -0.80
N ASP A 182 -15.09 -17.83 -0.23
CA ASP A 182 -15.93 -18.85 -0.91
C ASP A 182 -17.44 -18.55 -0.89
N GLN A 183 -17.83 -17.39 -0.34
CA GLN A 183 -19.22 -17.00 -0.21
C GLN A 183 -19.85 -16.77 -1.60
N PRO A 184 -21.13 -17.14 -1.82
CA PRO A 184 -21.79 -16.99 -3.12
C PRO A 184 -21.79 -15.55 -3.66
N GLU A 185 -21.86 -14.56 -2.78
CA GLU A 185 -21.84 -13.15 -3.15
C GLU A 185 -20.49 -12.67 -3.71
N LEU A 186 -19.40 -13.43 -3.50
CA LEU A 186 -18.06 -13.15 -4.02
C LEU A 186 -17.69 -14.03 -5.21
N GLU A 187 -18.59 -14.92 -5.64
CA GLU A 187 -18.34 -15.87 -6.73
C GLU A 187 -18.05 -15.14 -8.05
N GLY A 188 -16.92 -15.51 -8.67
CA GLY A 188 -16.50 -15.00 -9.98
C GLY A 188 -16.09 -13.52 -10.05
N ILE A 189 -16.14 -12.76 -8.95
CA ILE A 189 -15.73 -11.34 -8.95
C ILE A 189 -14.21 -11.26 -9.06
N PRO A 190 -13.63 -10.62 -10.11
CA PRO A 190 -12.19 -10.56 -10.27
C PRO A 190 -11.50 -9.73 -9.18
N TRP A 191 -10.43 -10.28 -8.61
CA TRP A 191 -9.52 -9.66 -7.67
C TRP A 191 -8.31 -9.10 -8.41
N ILE A 192 -8.16 -7.77 -8.39
CA ILE A 192 -7.10 -7.03 -9.05
C ILE A 192 -6.02 -6.74 -8.03
N ASN A 193 -4.95 -7.54 -8.04
CA ASN A 193 -3.95 -7.52 -6.98
C ASN A 193 -2.64 -6.84 -7.40
N VAL A 194 -1.96 -6.25 -6.43
CA VAL A 194 -0.52 -5.98 -6.47
C VAL A 194 0.20 -6.91 -5.48
N VAL A 195 1.53 -6.85 -5.43
CA VAL A 195 2.34 -7.57 -4.44
C VAL A 195 2.93 -6.62 -3.39
N GLY A 196 2.90 -7.06 -2.14
CA GLY A 196 3.57 -6.41 -1.02
C GLY A 196 4.90 -7.06 -0.68
N ASN A 197 5.56 -6.56 0.37
CA ASN A 197 6.86 -7.09 0.75
C ASN A 197 6.79 -8.52 1.25
N HIS A 198 5.70 -8.94 1.90
CA HIS A 198 5.58 -10.30 2.40
C HIS A 198 5.43 -11.30 1.26
N ASP A 199 4.74 -10.92 0.19
CA ASP A 199 4.62 -11.72 -1.03
C ASP A 199 5.98 -12.06 -1.64
N LEU A 200 6.95 -11.15 -1.50
CA LEU A 200 8.32 -11.28 -2.02
C LEU A 200 9.35 -11.79 -0.99
N GLY A 201 8.91 -12.19 0.21
CA GLY A 201 9.78 -12.81 1.23
C GLY A 201 10.25 -11.89 2.35
N GLY A 202 9.63 -10.73 2.56
CA GLY A 202 10.01 -9.71 3.52
C GLY A 202 10.06 -10.10 5.00
N SER A 203 9.81 -11.34 5.42
CA SER A 203 9.85 -11.73 6.85
C SER A 203 10.77 -12.90 7.21
N GLU A 204 11.55 -13.39 6.26
CA GLU A 204 12.48 -14.52 6.43
C GLU A 204 13.43 -14.56 5.22
N TYR A 205 13.86 -15.73 4.81
CA TYR A 205 14.64 -15.93 3.60
C TYR A 205 13.74 -15.95 2.36
N ILE A 206 14.32 -15.55 1.23
CA ILE A 206 13.65 -15.61 -0.08
C ILE A 206 13.63 -17.06 -0.60
N CYS A 207 14.72 -17.81 -0.43
CA CYS A 207 14.86 -19.13 -1.02
C CYS A 207 14.12 -20.22 -0.21
N GLY A 208 13.55 -21.19 -0.92
CA GLY A 208 12.92 -22.37 -0.32
C GLY A 208 11.60 -22.74 -0.99
N ASP A 209 11.25 -24.02 -0.88
CA ASP A 209 10.19 -24.60 -1.71
C ASP A 209 8.78 -24.42 -1.14
N LYS A 210 8.66 -24.11 0.16
CA LYS A 210 7.38 -23.98 0.86
C LYS A 210 7.48 -23.18 2.17
N ASP A 211 6.33 -22.72 2.62
CA ASP A 211 6.13 -22.00 3.86
C ASP A 211 6.72 -22.74 5.09
N TYR A 212 7.17 -21.95 6.06
CA TYR A 212 7.94 -22.37 7.25
C TYR A 212 9.23 -23.16 7.00
N ASN A 213 9.63 -23.38 5.75
CA ASN A 213 10.85 -24.09 5.35
C ASN A 213 11.73 -23.27 4.42
N PHE A 214 11.53 -21.94 4.38
CA PHE A 214 12.47 -21.04 3.71
C PHE A 214 13.85 -21.12 4.38
N ARG A 215 14.89 -21.01 3.55
CA ARG A 215 16.29 -21.21 3.90
C ARG A 215 17.16 -20.15 3.26
N GLU A 216 18.34 -19.98 3.81
CA GLU A 216 19.38 -19.17 3.21
C GLU A 216 19.63 -19.61 1.76
N CYS A 217 19.73 -18.62 0.88
CA CYS A 217 20.07 -18.81 -0.51
C CYS A 217 21.53 -19.23 -0.65
N GLU A 218 21.81 -20.21 -1.50
CA GLU A 218 23.16 -20.73 -1.75
C GLU A 218 24.01 -19.78 -2.60
N SER A 219 23.37 -18.94 -3.41
CA SER A 219 24.03 -17.98 -4.29
C SER A 219 23.11 -16.79 -4.62
N THR A 220 23.70 -15.72 -5.16
CA THR A 220 22.93 -14.59 -5.69
C THR A 220 22.00 -15.01 -6.84
N GLU A 221 22.44 -15.94 -7.69
CA GLU A 221 21.62 -16.48 -8.78
C GLU A 221 20.40 -17.22 -8.24
N GLU A 222 20.57 -18.04 -7.19
CA GLU A 222 19.44 -18.72 -6.55
C GLU A 222 18.48 -17.71 -5.91
N MET A 223 19.01 -16.71 -5.20
CA MET A 223 18.20 -15.65 -4.59
C MET A 223 17.34 -14.94 -5.64
N LEU A 224 17.94 -14.53 -6.77
CA LEU A 224 17.19 -13.88 -7.86
C LEU A 224 16.15 -14.80 -8.50
N LYS A 225 16.48 -16.09 -8.66
CA LYS A 225 15.52 -17.08 -9.15
C LYS A 225 14.30 -17.15 -8.24
N TYR A 226 14.48 -17.29 -6.92
CA TYR A 226 13.37 -17.38 -5.98
C TYR A 226 12.63 -16.07 -5.80
N LEU A 227 13.31 -14.92 -5.86
CA LEU A 227 12.67 -13.61 -5.83
C LEU A 227 11.65 -13.46 -6.98
N ASN A 228 12.05 -13.84 -8.20
CA ASN A 228 11.12 -13.86 -9.35
C ASN A 228 10.03 -14.93 -9.19
N LEU A 229 10.39 -16.11 -8.67
CA LEU A 229 9.45 -17.21 -8.49
C LEU A 229 8.32 -16.84 -7.51
N LYS A 230 8.63 -16.12 -6.42
CA LYS A 230 7.61 -15.65 -5.46
C LYS A 230 6.50 -14.82 -6.12
N PHE A 231 6.87 -13.99 -7.09
CA PHE A 231 5.92 -13.26 -7.90
C PHE A 231 5.21 -14.17 -8.92
N SER A 232 5.98 -14.90 -9.72
CA SER A 232 5.43 -15.67 -10.84
C SER A 232 4.46 -16.79 -10.39
N LEU A 233 4.67 -17.36 -9.20
CA LEU A 233 3.75 -18.33 -8.61
C LEU A 233 2.34 -17.75 -8.41
N GLN A 234 2.24 -16.49 -7.98
CA GLN A 234 0.95 -15.80 -7.85
C GLN A 234 0.41 -15.36 -9.22
N GLN A 235 1.29 -14.91 -10.13
CA GLN A 235 0.90 -14.49 -11.49
C GLN A 235 0.32 -15.65 -12.31
N GLU A 236 0.91 -16.84 -12.18
CA GLU A 236 0.53 -18.04 -12.94
C GLU A 236 -0.66 -18.79 -12.31
N TYR A 237 -1.02 -18.45 -11.07
CA TYR A 237 -2.12 -19.11 -10.38
C TYR A 237 -3.45 -18.94 -11.12
N LYS A 238 -4.23 -20.02 -11.18
CA LYS A 238 -5.54 -20.08 -11.81
C LYS A 238 -6.59 -20.45 -10.77
N SER A 239 -7.39 -19.44 -10.39
CA SER A 239 -8.47 -19.63 -9.43
C SER A 239 -9.50 -20.62 -9.96
N ALA A 240 -9.87 -21.58 -9.13
CA ALA A 240 -10.96 -22.51 -9.44
C ALA A 240 -12.32 -21.80 -9.51
N ASN A 241 -12.43 -20.62 -8.92
CA ASN A 241 -13.61 -19.76 -8.92
C ASN A 241 -13.55 -18.78 -10.10
N SER A 242 -13.78 -19.31 -11.31
CA SER A 242 -13.85 -18.53 -12.56
C SER A 242 -12.57 -17.76 -12.93
N ASP A 243 -11.39 -18.27 -12.56
CA ASP A 243 -10.10 -17.59 -12.79
C ASP A 243 -10.09 -16.13 -12.28
N ARG A 244 -10.73 -15.90 -11.12
CA ARG A 244 -10.91 -14.56 -10.54
C ARG A 244 -9.64 -13.93 -9.95
N TRP A 245 -8.49 -14.60 -9.99
CA TRP A 245 -7.23 -14.04 -9.49
C TRP A 245 -6.50 -13.31 -10.62
N LYS A 246 -6.36 -11.98 -10.51
CA LYS A 246 -5.62 -11.16 -11.49
C LYS A 246 -4.40 -10.51 -10.85
N LEU A 247 -3.25 -10.94 -11.32
CA LEU A 247 -1.94 -10.32 -11.09
C LEU A 247 -1.14 -10.57 -12.38
N SER A 248 -1.28 -9.71 -13.39
CA SER A 248 -0.75 -10.02 -14.73
C SER A 248 0.71 -9.64 -14.93
N ASP A 249 1.22 -8.65 -14.20
CA ASP A 249 2.62 -8.21 -14.21
C ASP A 249 2.88 -7.33 -12.96
N HIS A 250 4.12 -6.90 -12.74
CA HIS A 250 4.46 -5.93 -11.68
C HIS A 250 3.80 -4.56 -11.94
N TYR A 251 3.62 -4.20 -13.21
CA TYR A 251 2.81 -3.07 -13.64
C TYR A 251 1.73 -3.53 -14.62
N TYR A 252 0.47 -3.16 -14.38
CA TYR A 252 -0.58 -3.36 -15.38
C TYR A 252 -1.80 -2.46 -15.14
N VAL A 253 -2.56 -2.21 -16.20
CA VAL A 253 -3.82 -1.45 -16.14
C VAL A 253 -5.01 -2.40 -16.23
N GLU A 254 -5.93 -2.31 -15.28
CA GLU A 254 -7.27 -2.90 -15.41
C GLU A 254 -8.27 -1.79 -15.74
N SER A 255 -8.91 -1.89 -16.91
CA SER A 255 -9.95 -0.96 -17.35
C SER A 255 -11.33 -1.60 -17.22
N VAL A 256 -12.28 -0.87 -16.65
CA VAL A 256 -13.69 -1.28 -16.53
C VAL A 256 -14.58 -0.14 -17.01
N GLU A 257 -15.60 -0.44 -17.80
CA GLU A 257 -16.60 0.56 -18.22
C GLU A 257 -18.00 -0.04 -18.10
N GLU A 258 -18.88 0.68 -17.41
CA GLU A 258 -20.31 0.36 -17.36
C GLU A 258 -21.12 1.66 -17.36
N ASN A 259 -22.26 1.64 -18.06
CA ASN A 259 -23.22 2.76 -18.10
C ASN A 259 -22.59 4.12 -18.46
N GLY A 260 -21.54 4.14 -19.28
CA GLY A 260 -20.85 5.34 -19.74
C GLY A 260 -19.83 5.92 -18.76
N VAL A 261 -19.58 5.25 -17.63
CA VAL A 261 -18.51 5.59 -16.69
C VAL A 261 -17.40 4.55 -16.80
N SER A 262 -16.18 5.02 -17.01
CA SER A 262 -14.99 4.16 -17.09
C SER A 262 -14.02 4.42 -15.94
N VAL A 263 -13.36 3.35 -15.48
CA VAL A 263 -12.34 3.38 -14.44
C VAL A 263 -11.10 2.67 -14.96
N ASP A 264 -9.97 3.37 -14.98
CA ASP A 264 -8.65 2.75 -15.15
C ASP A 264 -7.98 2.62 -13.78
N ILE A 265 -7.57 1.39 -13.45
CA ILE A 265 -6.81 1.05 -12.25
C ILE A 265 -5.38 0.75 -12.66
N PHE A 266 -4.46 1.63 -12.28
CA PHE A 266 -3.03 1.51 -12.52
C PHE A 266 -2.40 0.76 -11.34
N ASN A 267 -2.14 -0.54 -11.54
CA ASN A 267 -1.55 -1.41 -10.53
C ASN A 267 -0.02 -1.31 -10.65
N ILE A 268 0.64 -0.85 -9.59
CA ILE A 268 2.07 -0.50 -9.60
C ILE A 268 2.86 -1.29 -8.55
N ASP A 269 4.13 -1.55 -8.83
CA ASP A 269 5.06 -2.13 -7.85
C ASP A 269 5.80 -1.03 -7.08
N THR A 270 5.56 -0.99 -5.77
CA THR A 270 6.17 -0.02 -4.86
C THR A 270 7.17 -0.62 -3.88
N ASN A 271 7.61 -1.87 -4.09
CA ASN A 271 8.51 -2.58 -3.15
C ASN A 271 9.90 -1.95 -3.02
N PHE A 272 10.25 -0.97 -3.86
CA PHE A 272 11.44 -0.13 -3.68
C PHE A 272 11.26 0.99 -2.63
N ALA A 273 10.18 0.96 -1.84
CA ALA A 273 9.97 1.83 -0.68
C ALA A 273 11.11 1.71 0.36
N ASP A 274 11.34 2.79 1.10
CA ASP A 274 12.46 2.92 2.04
C ASP A 274 12.13 2.30 3.41
N SER A 275 10.87 2.40 3.85
CA SER A 275 10.38 1.69 5.03
C SER A 275 9.84 0.32 4.61
N HIS A 276 10.38 -0.75 5.19
CA HIS A 276 9.89 -2.14 5.09
C HIS A 276 9.79 -2.76 3.68
N GLY A 277 10.15 -2.03 2.63
CA GLY A 277 10.27 -2.52 1.25
C GLY A 277 11.60 -3.22 0.99
N VAL A 278 12.37 -2.68 0.04
CA VAL A 278 13.59 -3.29 -0.53
C VAL A 278 14.58 -3.75 0.52
N MET A 279 14.79 -2.96 1.57
CA MET A 279 15.71 -3.31 2.64
C MET A 279 15.26 -4.59 3.35
N GLN A 280 13.97 -4.70 3.68
CA GLN A 280 13.45 -5.84 4.43
C GLN A 280 13.46 -7.12 3.58
N ILE A 281 13.07 -7.02 2.30
CA ILE A 281 13.08 -8.13 1.34
C ILE A 281 14.52 -8.61 1.12
N CYS A 282 15.44 -7.70 0.76
CA CYS A 282 16.77 -8.08 0.33
C CYS A 282 17.72 -8.44 1.49
N CYS A 283 17.56 -7.83 2.67
CA CYS A 283 18.38 -8.19 3.83
C CYS A 283 18.04 -9.58 4.38
N GLN A 284 16.79 -10.04 4.30
CA GLN A 284 16.36 -11.34 4.84
C GLN A 284 16.69 -11.50 6.35
N CYS A 285 16.66 -10.38 7.08
CA CYS A 285 17.25 -10.27 8.43
C CYS A 285 16.66 -11.26 9.42
N TYR A 286 15.35 -11.44 9.42
CA TYR A 286 14.67 -12.38 10.30
C TYR A 286 15.10 -13.83 10.07
N GLY A 287 15.41 -14.22 8.81
CA GLY A 287 15.99 -15.51 8.50
C GLY A 287 17.36 -15.70 9.16
N TYR A 288 18.23 -14.70 9.05
CA TYR A 288 19.56 -14.72 9.70
C TYR A 288 19.49 -14.67 11.23
N VAL A 289 18.50 -13.99 11.81
CA VAL A 289 18.24 -14.05 13.25
C VAL A 289 17.87 -15.47 13.67
N LYS A 290 16.96 -16.14 12.95
CA LYS A 290 16.54 -17.53 13.22
C LYS A 290 17.71 -18.51 13.09
N LYS A 291 18.60 -18.31 12.11
CA LYS A 291 19.83 -19.10 11.92
C LYS A 291 20.74 -19.11 13.15
N LYS A 292 20.74 -18.04 13.96
CA LYS A 292 21.55 -17.95 15.20
C LYS A 292 21.03 -18.85 16.34
N LYS A 293 19.83 -19.44 16.23
CA LYS A 293 19.25 -20.37 17.23
C LYS A 293 19.28 -19.83 18.68
N LEU A 294 19.01 -18.53 18.81
CA LEU A 294 18.97 -17.83 20.09
C LEU A 294 17.71 -18.21 20.88
N SER A 295 17.69 -17.89 22.18
CA SER A 295 16.43 -17.96 22.95
C SER A 295 15.39 -16.98 22.37
N GLU A 296 14.10 -17.21 22.62
CA GLU A 296 13.02 -16.35 22.10
C GLU A 296 13.24 -14.87 22.46
N ALA A 297 13.66 -14.59 23.70
CA ALA A 297 13.93 -13.22 24.17
C ALA A 297 15.10 -12.56 23.43
N GLU A 298 16.18 -13.31 23.18
CA GLU A 298 17.35 -12.83 22.46
C GLU A 298 17.07 -12.67 20.96
N ALA A 299 16.38 -13.63 20.35
CA ALA A 299 15.93 -13.57 18.97
C ALA A 299 15.02 -12.36 18.75
N LYS A 300 14.07 -12.10 19.66
CA LYS A 300 13.22 -10.91 19.61
C LYS A 300 14.04 -9.62 19.73
N LYS A 301 14.97 -9.56 20.70
CA LYS A 301 15.84 -8.39 20.87
C LYS A 301 16.67 -8.11 19.61
N LEU A 302 17.21 -9.14 18.97
CA LEU A 302 17.98 -9.00 17.74
C LEU A 302 17.08 -8.68 16.55
N GLY A 303 15.91 -9.32 16.42
CA GLY A 303 14.93 -9.07 15.38
C GLY A 303 14.41 -7.62 15.38
N ASN A 304 14.26 -7.01 16.55
CA ASN A 304 13.89 -5.58 16.66
C ASN A 304 14.90 -4.62 16.03
N THR A 305 16.09 -5.10 15.66
CA THR A 305 17.11 -4.30 14.97
C THR A 305 17.11 -4.54 13.46
N CYS A 306 16.18 -5.32 12.92
CA CYS A 306 16.12 -5.62 11.49
C CYS A 306 15.78 -4.41 10.62
N ASN A 307 15.09 -3.40 11.17
CA ASN A 307 14.74 -2.19 10.43
C ASN A 307 15.94 -1.26 10.17
N ASP A 308 17.02 -1.41 10.95
CA ASP A 308 18.20 -0.54 10.88
C ASP A 308 19.35 -1.20 10.10
N ARG A 309 19.08 -2.31 9.42
CA ARG A 309 20.10 -3.12 8.75
C ARG A 309 20.56 -2.43 7.48
N THR A 310 21.86 -2.51 7.22
CA THR A 310 22.44 -1.96 6.00
C THR A 310 23.26 -3.02 5.25
N PRO A 311 23.44 -2.87 3.93
CA PRO A 311 24.25 -3.81 3.15
C PRO A 311 25.66 -3.93 3.72
N GLY A 312 26.13 -5.17 3.91
CA GLY A 312 27.40 -5.48 4.57
C GLY A 312 27.25 -5.94 6.03
N ASP A 313 26.11 -5.70 6.67
CA ASP A 313 25.80 -6.32 7.96
C ASP A 313 25.66 -7.84 7.83
N GLU A 314 26.17 -8.63 8.78
CA GLU A 314 26.03 -10.10 8.77
C GLU A 314 24.56 -10.58 8.72
N LEU A 315 23.64 -9.75 9.20
CA LEU A 315 22.20 -10.03 9.19
C LEU A 315 21.51 -9.50 7.93
N CYS A 316 22.22 -8.81 7.04
CA CYS A 316 21.69 -8.34 5.76
C CYS A 316 22.37 -9.10 4.62
N ALA A 317 21.63 -10.00 3.97
CA ALA A 317 22.13 -10.87 2.91
C ALA A 317 23.43 -11.61 3.30
N GLY A 318 23.57 -11.97 4.58
CA GLY A 318 24.73 -12.69 5.11
C GLY A 318 26.02 -11.87 5.12
N GLY A 319 25.92 -10.54 5.04
CA GLY A 319 27.05 -9.62 4.87
C GLY A 319 27.45 -9.39 3.41
N SER A 320 26.75 -9.98 2.44
CA SER A 320 27.05 -9.79 1.02
C SER A 320 26.40 -8.52 0.48
N THR A 321 27.21 -7.51 0.20
CA THR A 321 26.76 -6.31 -0.53
C THR A 321 26.30 -6.65 -1.95
N ASP A 322 26.97 -7.60 -2.60
CA ASP A 322 26.66 -7.99 -3.98
C ASP A 322 25.31 -8.69 -4.10
N MET A 323 24.99 -9.59 -3.18
CA MET A 323 23.67 -10.25 -3.14
C MET A 323 22.56 -9.24 -2.84
N TYR A 324 22.77 -8.36 -1.87
CA TYR A 324 21.81 -7.29 -1.56
C TYR A 324 21.57 -6.39 -2.78
N ASN A 325 22.64 -5.89 -3.40
CA ASN A 325 22.55 -4.98 -4.54
C ASN A 325 21.87 -5.65 -5.73
N ALA A 326 22.16 -6.92 -6.02
CA ALA A 326 21.47 -7.64 -7.09
C ALA A 326 19.95 -7.79 -6.84
N CYS A 327 19.56 -8.06 -5.60
CA CYS A 327 18.15 -8.08 -5.19
C CYS A 327 17.51 -6.70 -5.36
N ALA A 328 18.14 -5.66 -4.80
CA ALA A 328 17.66 -4.30 -4.84
C ALA A 328 17.56 -3.77 -6.28
N ASP A 329 18.53 -4.06 -7.14
CA ASP A 329 18.54 -3.70 -8.56
C ASP A 329 17.40 -4.39 -9.33
N THR A 330 16.98 -5.58 -8.90
CA THR A 330 15.85 -6.29 -9.50
C THR A 330 14.53 -5.63 -9.11
N ILE A 331 14.32 -5.37 -7.82
CA ILE A 331 13.13 -4.64 -7.33
C ILE A 331 13.08 -3.24 -7.93
N LYS A 332 14.23 -2.56 -8.05
CA LYS A 332 14.32 -1.24 -8.66
C LYS A 332 13.90 -1.26 -10.13
N LYS A 333 14.15 -2.33 -10.88
CA LYS A 333 13.67 -2.44 -12.27
C LYS A 333 12.14 -2.46 -12.33
N TRP A 334 11.47 -3.20 -11.45
CA TRP A 334 10.01 -3.24 -11.38
C TRP A 334 9.41 -1.89 -10.98
N TRP A 335 10.08 -1.19 -10.06
CA TRP A 335 9.76 0.18 -9.67
C TRP A 335 9.93 1.18 -10.83
N ASP A 336 11.09 1.15 -11.50
CA ASP A 336 11.41 2.06 -12.61
C ASP A 336 10.44 1.84 -13.78
N ASP A 337 10.10 0.58 -14.06
CA ASP A 337 9.10 0.21 -15.06
C ASP A 337 7.71 0.71 -14.67
N SER A 338 7.30 0.54 -13.41
CA SER A 338 6.05 1.12 -12.90
C SER A 338 5.99 2.63 -13.06
N LEU A 339 7.08 3.35 -12.72
CA LEU A 339 7.18 4.81 -12.90
C LEU A 339 7.10 5.24 -14.37
N GLU A 340 7.73 4.49 -15.29
CA GLU A 340 7.69 4.79 -16.72
C GLU A 340 6.29 4.55 -17.29
N GLN A 341 5.72 3.38 -17.04
CA GLN A 341 4.46 2.98 -17.63
C GLN A 341 3.28 3.78 -17.06
N VAL A 342 3.24 4.04 -15.76
CA VAL A 342 2.13 4.80 -15.14
C VAL A 342 2.05 6.23 -15.67
N LYS A 343 3.19 6.90 -15.91
CA LYS A 343 3.23 8.25 -16.49
C LYS A 343 2.62 8.24 -17.89
N LYS A 344 3.07 7.29 -18.71
CA LYS A 344 2.59 7.10 -20.09
C LYS A 344 1.10 6.79 -20.15
N ASP A 345 0.61 5.86 -19.33
CA ASP A 345 -0.77 5.40 -19.43
C ASP A 345 -1.75 6.36 -18.74
N LEU A 346 -1.36 7.05 -17.67
CA LEU A 346 -2.17 8.14 -17.10
C LEU A 346 -2.33 9.30 -18.10
N GLU A 347 -1.27 9.65 -18.83
CA GLU A 347 -1.30 10.67 -19.90
C GLU A 347 -2.23 10.25 -21.05
N ALA A 348 -2.20 8.97 -21.42
CA ALA A 348 -3.03 8.43 -22.49
C ALA A 348 -4.49 8.17 -22.07
N SER A 349 -4.74 7.95 -20.78
CA SER A 349 -6.06 7.55 -20.28
C SER A 349 -7.11 8.65 -20.44
N THR A 350 -8.22 8.26 -21.06
CA THR A 350 -9.45 9.06 -21.18
C THR A 350 -10.55 8.55 -20.25
N ALA A 351 -10.23 7.67 -19.30
CA ALA A 351 -11.22 7.12 -18.38
C ALA A 351 -11.84 8.22 -17.50
N THR A 352 -13.10 8.03 -17.11
CA THR A 352 -13.77 8.94 -16.16
C THR A 352 -12.99 9.00 -14.85
N TRP A 353 -12.56 7.85 -14.35
CA TRP A 353 -11.80 7.73 -13.11
C TRP A 353 -10.44 7.09 -13.34
N LYS A 354 -9.44 7.61 -12.64
CA LYS A 354 -8.05 7.16 -12.67
C LYS A 354 -7.63 6.84 -11.25
N ILE A 355 -7.39 5.57 -10.97
CA ILE A 355 -7.08 5.04 -9.63
C ILE A 355 -5.70 4.41 -9.66
N ILE A 356 -4.82 4.80 -8.75
CA ILE A 356 -3.54 4.11 -8.56
C ILE A 356 -3.72 3.10 -7.42
N ASN A 357 -3.40 1.82 -7.70
CA ASN A 357 -3.39 0.74 -6.72
C ASN A 357 -1.94 0.34 -6.43
N SER A 358 -1.56 0.37 -5.16
CA SER A 358 -0.19 0.20 -4.68
C SER A 358 -0.18 -0.62 -3.39
N HIS A 359 0.98 -1.13 -2.98
CA HIS A 359 1.14 -1.64 -1.63
C HIS A 359 1.57 -0.55 -0.65
N TYR A 360 2.50 0.33 -1.05
CA TYR A 360 3.04 1.39 -0.18
C TYR A 360 2.42 2.76 -0.47
N SER A 361 2.19 3.54 0.60
CA SER A 361 1.96 4.99 0.53
C SER A 361 3.25 5.79 0.24
N PRO A 362 3.20 6.83 -0.63
CA PRO A 362 4.32 7.73 -0.86
C PRO A 362 4.81 8.47 0.38
N HIS A 363 3.92 9.09 1.15
CA HIS A 363 4.33 9.95 2.26
C HIS A 363 4.63 9.18 3.54
N PHE A 364 4.13 7.96 3.72
CA PHE A 364 4.42 7.17 4.92
C PHE A 364 5.66 6.28 4.80
N HIS A 365 6.00 5.81 3.59
CA HIS A 365 6.98 4.73 3.43
C HIS A 365 8.17 5.05 2.55
N MET A 366 8.18 6.22 1.90
CA MET A 366 9.21 6.58 0.93
C MET A 366 10.01 7.79 1.40
N SER A 367 11.27 7.83 1.00
CA SER A 367 12.13 9.01 1.14
C SER A 367 11.51 10.21 0.42
N GLU A 368 11.85 11.41 0.88
CA GLU A 368 11.27 12.66 0.38
C GLU A 368 11.36 12.79 -1.15
N ASP A 369 12.46 12.36 -1.76
CA ASP A 369 12.64 12.42 -3.22
C ASP A 369 11.66 11.48 -3.96
N LYS A 370 11.49 10.24 -3.50
CA LYS A 370 10.54 9.27 -4.09
C LYS A 370 9.09 9.69 -3.85
N MET A 371 8.78 10.20 -2.65
CA MET A 371 7.46 10.78 -2.33
C MET A 371 7.13 11.91 -3.32
N LYS A 372 8.06 12.86 -3.52
CA LYS A 372 7.87 13.98 -4.45
C LYS A 372 7.71 13.53 -5.89
N GLU A 373 8.42 12.49 -6.33
CA GLU A 373 8.24 11.93 -7.67
C GLU A 373 6.80 11.41 -7.86
N TRP A 374 6.29 10.58 -6.94
CA TRP A 374 4.92 10.09 -7.01
C TRP A 374 3.87 11.21 -6.88
N PHE A 375 4.09 12.16 -5.99
CA PHE A 375 3.24 13.34 -5.88
C PHE A 375 3.16 14.12 -7.20
N MET A 376 4.29 14.32 -7.88
CA MET A 376 4.28 14.96 -9.20
C MET A 376 3.53 14.16 -10.24
N ILE A 377 3.65 12.84 -10.25
CA ILE A 377 2.88 11.98 -11.17
C ILE A 377 1.38 12.17 -10.94
N THR A 378 0.92 12.09 -9.69
CA THR A 378 -0.51 12.27 -9.39
C THR A 378 -1.02 13.66 -9.75
N LYS A 379 -0.18 14.69 -9.57
CA LYS A 379 -0.48 16.09 -9.88
C LYS A 379 -0.52 16.37 -11.38
N GLU A 380 0.48 15.91 -12.14
CA GLU A 380 0.65 16.24 -13.55
C GLU A 380 -0.35 15.49 -14.43
N TYR A 381 -0.62 14.22 -14.11
CA TYR A 381 -1.45 13.35 -14.94
C TYR A 381 -2.86 13.11 -14.40
N GLY A 382 -3.18 13.67 -13.24
CA GLY A 382 -4.54 13.74 -12.70
C GLY A 382 -5.08 12.42 -12.17
N ALA A 383 -4.39 11.81 -11.21
CA ALA A 383 -4.93 10.67 -10.48
C ALA A 383 -5.99 11.15 -9.46
N HIS A 384 -7.15 10.49 -9.43
CA HIS A 384 -8.25 10.85 -8.54
C HIS A 384 -8.03 10.28 -7.14
N ALA A 385 -7.65 9.00 -7.08
CA ALA A 385 -7.37 8.33 -5.83
C ALA A 385 -6.14 7.42 -5.93
N TRP A 386 -5.44 7.29 -4.82
CA TRP A 386 -4.38 6.33 -4.55
C TRP A 386 -4.85 5.44 -3.41
N PHE A 387 -4.85 4.12 -3.61
CA PHE A 387 -5.11 3.15 -2.56
C PHE A 387 -3.85 2.36 -2.25
N ASN A 388 -3.58 2.15 -0.96
CA ASN A 388 -2.49 1.30 -0.51
C ASN A 388 -2.82 0.52 0.75
N GLY A 389 -2.05 -0.53 1.00
CA GLY A 389 -2.06 -1.30 2.23
C GLY A 389 -0.83 -0.96 3.08
N HIS A 390 -0.10 -2.00 3.50
CA HIS A 390 1.18 -1.99 4.22
C HIS A 390 1.11 -1.49 5.66
N THR A 391 0.62 -0.27 5.88
CA THR A 391 0.19 0.09 7.23
C THR A 391 -1.12 -0.62 7.48
N HIS A 392 -1.19 -1.43 8.53
CA HIS A 392 -2.38 -2.22 8.81
C HIS A 392 -3.52 -1.40 9.46
N GLY A 393 -3.72 -0.17 9.00
CA GLY A 393 -4.72 0.76 9.49
C GLY A 393 -5.55 1.32 8.35
N PHE A 394 -6.29 2.38 8.66
CA PHE A 394 -7.06 3.12 7.69
C PHE A 394 -6.91 4.62 7.90
N ASN A 395 -6.65 5.33 6.82
CA ASN A 395 -6.69 6.78 6.78
C ASN A 395 -7.15 7.31 5.43
N HIS A 396 -7.34 8.62 5.39
CA HIS A 396 -7.65 9.39 4.21
C HIS A 396 -6.94 10.74 4.28
N ASP A 397 -6.04 10.99 3.35
CA ASP A 397 -5.33 12.26 3.18
C ASP A 397 -5.60 12.82 1.77
N ILE A 398 -5.56 14.15 1.62
CA ILE A 398 -5.93 14.82 0.38
C ILE A 398 -4.80 15.76 -0.01
N SER A 399 -4.25 15.61 -1.21
CA SER A 399 -3.22 16.53 -1.67
C SER A 399 -3.76 17.90 -2.03
N ASN A 400 -2.88 18.91 -2.00
CA ASN A 400 -3.21 20.28 -2.42
C ASN A 400 -3.71 20.37 -3.88
N TRP A 401 -3.41 19.38 -4.72
CA TRP A 401 -3.90 19.34 -6.11
C TRP A 401 -5.22 18.58 -6.26
N GLY A 402 -5.65 17.78 -5.27
CA GLY A 402 -6.94 17.09 -5.25
C GLY A 402 -6.89 15.58 -5.46
N THR A 403 -5.72 14.94 -5.33
CA THR A 403 -5.62 13.47 -5.27
C THR A 403 -5.91 13.00 -3.86
N HIS A 404 -6.76 11.99 -3.73
CA HIS A 404 -7.12 11.37 -2.46
C HIS A 404 -6.28 10.13 -2.17
N PHE A 405 -5.57 10.08 -1.05
CA PHE A 405 -4.76 8.95 -0.62
C PHE A 405 -5.50 8.19 0.47
N TYR A 406 -5.77 6.91 0.24
CA TYR A 406 -6.45 6.02 1.17
C TYR A 406 -5.52 4.89 1.58
N GLU A 407 -5.13 4.89 2.85
CA GLU A 407 -4.53 3.71 3.48
C GLU A 407 -5.64 2.74 3.90
N ASN A 408 -5.46 1.47 3.56
CA ASN A 408 -6.50 0.43 3.60
C ASN A 408 -5.90 -0.96 3.85
N GLY A 409 -5.11 -1.09 4.92
CA GLY A 409 -4.36 -2.33 5.23
C GLY A 409 -4.92 -3.15 6.40
N GLY A 410 -6.15 -2.89 6.85
CA GLY A 410 -6.78 -3.66 7.92
C GLY A 410 -7.61 -4.85 7.43
N GLY A 411 -7.17 -5.60 6.41
CA GLY A 411 -7.95 -6.69 5.80
C GLY A 411 -7.98 -8.02 6.57
N GLY A 412 -7.17 -8.14 7.63
CA GLY A 412 -7.27 -9.26 8.58
C GLY A 412 -6.22 -10.36 8.45
N GLY A 413 -5.26 -10.23 7.53
CA GLY A 413 -4.12 -11.15 7.41
C GLY A 413 -3.10 -10.98 8.54
N ILE A 414 -3.04 -9.76 9.06
CA ILE A 414 -2.14 -9.32 10.11
C ILE A 414 -2.88 -8.38 11.06
N GLN A 415 -2.21 -8.02 12.14
CA GLN A 415 -2.76 -7.21 13.21
C GLN A 415 -3.13 -5.83 12.68
N SER A 416 -4.37 -5.38 12.86
CA SER A 416 -4.67 -3.97 12.60
C SER A 416 -4.03 -3.06 13.65
N GLU A 417 -3.57 -1.90 13.17
CA GLU A 417 -2.95 -0.83 13.95
C GLU A 417 -3.62 0.51 13.62
N THR A 418 -3.40 1.52 14.47
CA THR A 418 -3.82 2.88 14.17
C THR A 418 -2.86 3.52 13.17
N SER A 419 -3.39 4.10 12.09
CA SER A 419 -2.63 4.88 11.13
C SER A 419 -2.03 6.15 11.75
N GLY A 420 -0.93 6.63 11.17
CA GLY A 420 -0.30 7.90 11.55
C GLY A 420 -0.92 9.12 10.86
N LEU A 421 -0.70 10.30 11.43
CA LEU A 421 -0.85 11.56 10.69
C LEU A 421 0.26 11.67 9.63
N PRO A 422 0.04 12.37 8.51
CA PRO A 422 1.09 12.66 7.54
C PRO A 422 2.37 13.15 8.24
N PRO A 423 3.55 12.63 7.90
CA PRO A 423 4.78 13.09 8.52
C PRO A 423 5.08 14.55 8.13
N GLU A 424 5.87 15.24 8.96
CA GLU A 424 6.19 16.68 8.81
C GLU A 424 6.64 17.06 7.39
N VAL A 425 7.41 16.19 6.72
CA VAL A 425 7.90 16.41 5.35
C VAL A 425 6.77 16.47 4.30
N ALA A 426 5.62 15.86 4.61
CA ALA A 426 4.45 15.75 3.74
C ALA A 426 3.32 16.73 4.08
N GLU A 427 3.25 17.26 5.31
CA GLU A 427 2.17 18.16 5.79
C GLU A 427 1.95 19.42 4.92
N LYS A 428 2.97 19.85 4.17
CA LYS A 428 2.85 20.97 3.23
C LYS A 428 2.19 20.62 1.89
N TYR A 429 2.06 19.33 1.58
CA TYR A 429 1.53 18.82 0.31
C TYR A 429 0.16 18.14 0.46
N VAL A 430 -0.10 17.56 1.63
CA VAL A 430 -1.33 16.81 1.93
C VAL A 430 -1.98 17.31 3.21
N GLU A 431 -3.31 17.41 3.18
CA GLU A 431 -4.15 17.69 4.33
C GLU A 431 -4.80 16.39 4.81
N HIS A 432 -4.81 16.19 6.12
CA HIS A 432 -5.41 15.03 6.74
C HIS A 432 -6.93 15.16 6.83
N ALA A 433 -7.68 14.20 6.28
CA ALA A 433 -9.15 14.19 6.34
C ALA A 433 -9.68 13.24 7.42
N TRP A 434 -9.13 12.02 7.56
CA TRP A 434 -9.62 11.03 8.53
C TRP A 434 -8.62 9.92 8.85
N ILE A 435 -8.54 9.51 10.12
CA ILE A 435 -7.87 8.28 10.59
C ILE A 435 -8.91 7.46 11.36
N ALA A 436 -8.93 6.15 11.11
CA ALA A 436 -9.79 5.24 11.84
C ALA A 436 -9.52 5.26 13.36
N ALA A 437 -10.59 5.25 14.14
CA ALA A 437 -10.49 5.18 15.59
C ALA A 437 -10.11 3.77 16.06
N GLY A 438 -9.10 3.66 16.92
CA GLY A 438 -8.68 2.37 17.47
C GLY A 438 -7.89 1.55 16.45
N ASN A 439 -8.23 0.27 16.31
CA ASN A 439 -7.54 -0.66 15.41
C ASN A 439 -8.58 -1.57 14.73
N PRO A 440 -9.51 -0.98 13.95
CA PRO A 440 -10.58 -1.75 13.36
C PRO A 440 -10.05 -2.67 12.27
N TYR A 441 -10.81 -3.69 11.92
CA TYR A 441 -10.64 -4.39 10.65
C TYR A 441 -11.72 -3.96 9.68
N GLY A 442 -11.44 -4.05 8.38
CA GLY A 442 -12.34 -3.47 7.40
C GLY A 442 -11.78 -3.42 6.00
N PHE A 443 -12.48 -2.65 5.17
CA PHE A 443 -12.18 -2.40 3.76
C PHE A 443 -12.98 -1.17 3.30
N PHE A 444 -12.80 -0.75 2.05
CA PHE A 444 -13.58 0.33 1.44
C PHE A 444 -14.57 -0.17 0.38
N MET A 445 -15.78 0.39 0.36
CA MET A 445 -16.68 0.34 -0.79
C MET A 445 -16.46 1.56 -1.67
N LEU A 446 -16.49 1.35 -2.99
CA LEU A 446 -16.30 2.37 -4.00
C LEU A 446 -17.52 2.43 -4.91
N HIS A 447 -18.08 3.61 -5.08
CA HIS A 447 -19.24 3.85 -5.94
C HIS A 447 -18.90 4.94 -6.97
N PHE A 448 -18.75 4.54 -8.23
CA PHE A 448 -18.33 5.44 -9.30
C PHE A 448 -19.56 5.93 -10.06
N SER A 449 -19.72 7.25 -10.15
CA SER A 449 -20.73 7.92 -10.97
C SER A 449 -20.05 8.76 -12.06
N GLU A 450 -20.84 9.49 -12.84
CA GLU A 450 -20.31 10.41 -13.87
C GLU A 450 -19.43 11.51 -13.26
N ASP A 451 -19.83 12.03 -12.09
CA ASP A 451 -19.21 13.21 -11.47
C ASP A 451 -18.50 12.92 -10.13
N TRP A 452 -18.93 11.86 -9.42
CA TRP A 452 -18.47 11.57 -8.06
C TRP A 452 -18.07 10.11 -7.87
N LEU A 453 -16.93 9.91 -7.21
CA LEU A 453 -16.53 8.65 -6.60
C LEU A 453 -16.83 8.76 -5.11
N LYS A 454 -17.83 8.01 -4.64
CA LYS A 454 -18.11 7.89 -3.22
C LYS A 454 -17.30 6.73 -2.64
N THR A 455 -16.49 7.01 -1.62
CA THR A 455 -15.72 6.03 -0.83
C THR A 455 -16.40 5.86 0.52
N GLU A 456 -16.52 4.61 1.00
CA GLU A 456 -17.12 4.31 2.31
C GLU A 456 -16.26 3.28 3.05
N PHE A 457 -15.73 3.66 4.21
CA PHE A 457 -15.07 2.73 5.13
C PHE A 457 -16.11 1.79 5.75
N VAL A 458 -15.76 0.50 5.83
CA VAL A 458 -16.63 -0.56 6.34
C VAL A 458 -15.92 -1.32 7.44
N THR A 459 -16.62 -1.55 8.55
CA THR A 459 -16.16 -2.40 9.65
C THR A 459 -17.31 -3.20 10.25
N PHE A 460 -17.04 -4.02 11.27
CA PHE A 460 -18.03 -4.84 11.96
C PHE A 460 -19.06 -3.98 12.69
N ASP A 461 -20.34 -4.36 12.63
CA ASP A 461 -21.38 -3.75 13.46
C ASP A 461 -21.39 -4.26 14.92
N ASP A 462 -22.24 -3.68 15.75
CA ASP A 462 -22.36 -4.02 17.17
C ASP A 462 -23.04 -5.38 17.44
N SER A 463 -23.52 -6.09 16.41
CA SER A 463 -24.20 -7.39 16.57
C SER A 463 -23.24 -8.58 16.58
N TRP A 464 -21.96 -8.35 16.28
CA TRP A 464 -20.92 -9.37 16.34
C TRP A 464 -20.64 -9.84 17.77
N THR A 465 -20.52 -11.16 17.94
CA THR A 465 -19.86 -11.75 19.11
C THR A 465 -18.60 -12.47 18.66
N PHE A 466 -17.45 -11.92 19.00
CA PHE A 466 -16.16 -12.50 18.66
C PHE A 466 -15.73 -13.58 19.69
N SER A 467 -15.10 -14.64 19.20
CA SER A 467 -14.49 -15.69 20.02
C SER A 467 -13.24 -16.22 19.35
N VAL A 468 -12.31 -16.75 20.15
CA VAL A 468 -11.16 -17.52 19.64
C VAL A 468 -11.58 -18.90 19.14
N LYS A 469 -12.76 -19.37 19.53
CA LYS A 469 -13.35 -20.62 19.01
C LYS A 469 -14.32 -20.28 17.90
N LYS A 470 -14.04 -20.81 16.70
CA LYS A 470 -14.77 -20.48 15.47
C LYS A 470 -16.27 -20.77 15.56
N ASP A 471 -16.67 -21.82 16.28
CA ASP A 471 -18.07 -22.23 16.48
C ASP A 471 -18.85 -21.37 17.49
N GLU A 472 -18.14 -20.56 18.29
CA GLU A 472 -18.73 -19.61 19.24
C GLU A 472 -18.87 -18.20 18.66
N ILE A 473 -18.40 -17.96 17.43
CA ILE A 473 -18.56 -16.67 16.75
C ILE A 473 -20.02 -16.51 16.33
N VAL A 474 -20.64 -15.39 16.76
CA VAL A 474 -21.94 -14.96 16.23
C VAL A 474 -21.67 -13.89 15.19
N LYS A 475 -21.93 -14.23 13.93
CA LYS A 475 -21.80 -13.31 12.79
C LYS A 475 -22.82 -12.18 12.92
N GLY A 476 -22.33 -10.96 12.84
CA GLY A 476 -23.15 -9.75 12.70
C GLY A 476 -23.20 -9.23 11.28
N GLY A 477 -23.65 -8.00 11.12
CA GLY A 477 -23.58 -7.25 9.87
C GLY A 477 -22.32 -6.39 9.76
N TYR A 478 -22.31 -5.50 8.78
CA TYR A 478 -21.32 -4.43 8.69
C TYR A 478 -21.94 -3.08 9.01
N GLN A 479 -21.11 -2.15 9.46
CA GLN A 479 -21.45 -0.74 9.57
C GLN A 479 -20.49 0.11 8.73
N LYS A 480 -20.95 1.30 8.34
CA LYS A 480 -20.20 2.26 7.55
C LYS A 480 -19.70 3.39 8.45
N GLY A 481 -18.45 3.79 8.28
CA GLY A 481 -17.81 4.87 9.04
C GLY A 481 -17.54 6.09 8.18
N HIS A 482 -16.27 6.44 8.04
CA HIS A 482 -15.80 7.51 7.15
C HIS A 482 -16.34 7.37 5.73
N CYS A 483 -16.83 8.47 5.19
CA CYS A 483 -17.37 8.52 3.84
C CYS A 483 -17.00 9.84 3.15
N TRP A 484 -16.51 9.74 1.91
CA TRP A 484 -16.11 10.91 1.14
C TRP A 484 -16.57 10.83 -0.32
N HIS A 485 -16.90 11.98 -0.89
CA HIS A 485 -17.18 12.16 -2.30
C HIS A 485 -15.98 12.82 -2.98
N VAL A 486 -15.24 12.03 -3.76
CA VAL A 486 -14.14 12.48 -4.60
C VAL A 486 -14.70 13.01 -5.94
N PRO A 487 -14.36 14.22 -6.36
CA PRO A 487 -14.87 14.82 -7.59
C PRO A 487 -14.08 14.36 -8.82
N VAL A 488 -14.76 14.16 -9.95
CA VAL A 488 -14.14 13.85 -11.24
C VAL A 488 -13.23 14.98 -11.77
N THR A 489 -13.42 16.20 -11.24
CA THR A 489 -12.65 17.39 -11.59
C THR A 489 -11.35 17.56 -10.80
N ILE A 490 -11.00 16.58 -9.95
CA ILE A 490 -9.77 16.54 -9.13
C ILE A 490 -9.70 17.75 -8.19
N GLY A 491 -10.34 17.60 -7.03
CA GLY A 491 -10.56 18.64 -6.04
C GLY A 491 -10.47 18.08 -4.62
N ALA A 492 -10.86 18.87 -3.62
CA ALA A 492 -10.84 18.42 -2.24
C ALA A 492 -12.02 17.47 -1.94
N GLY A 493 -13.07 17.51 -2.76
CA GLY A 493 -14.27 16.72 -2.53
C GLY A 493 -15.04 17.16 -1.29
N LYS A 494 -15.97 16.29 -0.85
CA LYS A 494 -16.88 16.58 0.25
C LYS A 494 -17.11 15.35 1.12
N GLU A 495 -17.08 15.54 2.43
CA GLU A 495 -17.53 14.50 3.36
C GLU A 495 -19.02 14.18 3.11
N CYS A 496 -19.36 12.89 3.15
CA CYS A 496 -20.76 12.49 2.99
C CYS A 496 -21.62 12.90 4.18
N LYS A 497 -22.90 13.17 3.95
CA LYS A 497 -23.88 13.38 5.04
C LYS A 497 -24.02 12.18 5.97
N SER A 498 -23.75 10.98 5.47
CA SER A 498 -23.78 9.72 6.21
C SER A 498 -22.48 9.38 6.94
N SER A 499 -21.42 10.18 6.76
CA SER A 499 -20.11 9.90 7.37
C SER A 499 -20.22 9.88 8.89
N ASN A 500 -19.56 8.91 9.51
CA ASN A 500 -19.44 8.79 10.95
C ASN A 500 -17.98 8.59 11.34
N SER A 501 -17.26 9.67 11.61
CA SER A 501 -15.82 9.64 11.92
C SER A 501 -15.48 8.93 13.25
N ALA A 502 -16.48 8.56 14.06
CA ALA A 502 -16.28 7.80 15.29
C ALA A 502 -16.20 6.27 15.07
N VAL A 503 -16.56 5.82 13.87
CA VAL A 503 -16.43 4.45 13.37
C VAL A 503 -15.28 4.42 12.39
#